data_AF-A0A645J930-F1
#
_entry.id   AF-A0A645J930-F1
#
_cell.length_a   1.000
_cell.length_b   1.000
_cell.length_c   1.000
_cell.angle_alpha   90.00
_cell.angle_beta   90.00
_cell.angle_gamma   90.00
#
_symmetry.space_group_name_H-M   'P 1'
#
loop_
_entity.id
_entity.type
_entity.pdbx_description
1 polymer ?
#
loop_
_entity_poly.entity_id
_entity_poly.type
_entity_poly.pdbx_seq_one_letter_code
_entity_poly.pdbx_strand_id
1 'polypeptide(L)'
;MLHKSIKQIDSAYRYAGDEFILIIESDKAEAADRVVERLKTNLDKYNQAGQKRYALSFSYGIVFYDANLTASVFSLFSEADRLMYVNKKLYYGESVPDSENEA
;
A
#
# COMPACT_ATOMS: atom_id res chain seq x y z
N MET A 1 6.74 9.15 8.36
CA MET A 1 5.58 9.44 7.48
C MET A 1 4.52 8.35 7.61
N LEU A 2 4.89 7.09 7.37
CA LEU A 2 3.97 5.94 7.41
C LEU A 2 3.26 5.78 8.77
N HIS A 3 4.01 5.72 9.88
CA HIS A 3 3.42 5.67 11.25
C HIS A 3 2.57 6.91 11.62
N LYS A 4 2.73 8.04 10.92
CA LYS A 4 1.88 9.24 11.12
C LYS A 4 0.56 9.16 10.35
N SER A 5 0.37 8.11 9.54
CA SER A 5 -0.77 7.97 8.62
C SER A 5 -1.72 6.84 9.03
N ILE A 6 -1.37 6.07 10.06
CA ILE A 6 -2.16 4.97 10.61
C ILE A 6 -2.55 5.26 12.07
N LYS A 7 -3.62 4.62 12.56
CA LYS A 7 -4.07 4.75 13.96
C LYS A 7 -3.16 3.92 14.89
N GLN A 8 -3.32 4.10 16.19
CA GLN A 8 -2.57 3.34 17.20
C GLN A 8 -2.86 1.82 17.16
N ILE A 9 -4.07 1.44 16.77
CA ILE A 9 -4.49 0.02 16.65
C ILE A 9 -4.04 -0.62 15.33
N ASP A 10 -3.69 0.20 14.34
CA ASP A 10 -3.24 -0.30 13.05
C ASP A 10 -1.78 -0.73 13.14
N SER A 11 -1.39 -1.74 12.38
CA SER A 11 -0.01 -2.24 12.36
C SER A 11 0.66 -2.03 11.00
N ALA A 12 1.96 -1.74 11.03
CA ALA A 12 2.78 -1.55 9.84
C ALA A 12 4.05 -2.38 9.91
N TYR A 13 4.32 -3.12 8.84
CA TYR A 13 5.48 -3.99 8.71
C TYR A 13 6.23 -3.65 7.43
N ARG A 14 7.56 -3.66 7.48
CA ARG A 14 8.41 -3.60 6.29
C ARG A 14 8.61 -5.03 5.80
N TYR A 15 8.19 -5.31 4.56
CA TYR A 15 8.26 -6.65 3.99
C TYR A 15 9.63 -6.89 3.33
N ALA A 16 9.95 -6.08 2.32
CA ALA A 16 11.23 -6.10 1.61
C ALA A 16 11.52 -4.69 1.09
N GLY A 17 12.79 -4.31 0.90
CA GLY A 17 13.14 -3.04 0.22
C GLY A 17 12.34 -1.82 0.70
N ASP A 18 11.55 -1.24 -0.19
CA ASP A 18 10.60 -0.14 0.04
C ASP A 18 9.12 -0.57 0.12
N GLU A 19 8.87 -1.87 0.25
CA GLU A 19 7.55 -2.48 0.36
C GLU A 19 7.11 -2.61 1.82
N PHE A 20 5.86 -2.21 2.06
CA PHE A 20 5.26 -2.19 3.39
C PHE A 20 3.88 -2.84 3.37
N ILE A 21 3.60 -3.62 4.42
CA ILE A 21 2.29 -4.21 4.68
C ILE A 21 1.63 -3.44 5.81
N LEU A 22 0.36 -3.06 5.60
CA LEU A 22 -0.46 -2.40 6.59
C LEU A 22 -1.63 -3.32 6.97
N ILE A 23 -1.77 -3.60 8.26
CA ILE A 23 -2.94 -4.29 8.81
C ILE A 23 -3.80 -3.24 9.48
N ILE A 24 -5.01 -3.04 8.94
CA ILE A 24 -5.95 -2.01 9.39
C ILE A 24 -7.11 -2.70 10.11
N GLU A 25 -7.26 -2.41 11.39
CA GLU A 25 -8.36 -2.95 12.20
C GLU A 25 -9.56 -1.99 12.13
N SER A 26 -10.63 -2.41 11.46
CA SER A 26 -11.87 -1.63 11.42
C SER A 26 -13.10 -2.46 11.08
N ASP A 27 -14.24 -2.00 11.58
CA ASP A 27 -15.60 -2.43 11.26
C ASP A 27 -16.19 -1.72 10.01
N LYS A 28 -15.40 -0.89 9.33
CA LYS A 28 -15.85 -0.03 8.21
C LYS A 28 -15.05 -0.32 6.97
N ALA A 29 -15.75 -0.55 5.86
CA ALA A 29 -15.13 -0.81 4.56
C ALA A 29 -14.21 0.33 4.10
N GLU A 30 -14.57 1.59 4.38
CA GLU A 30 -13.79 2.75 3.92
C GLU A 30 -12.61 3.11 4.83
N ALA A 31 -12.28 2.27 5.81
CA ALA A 31 -11.16 2.52 6.71
C ALA A 31 -9.82 2.49 5.97
N ALA A 32 -9.63 1.52 5.07
CA ALA A 32 -8.43 1.39 4.26
C ALA A 32 -8.27 2.58 3.31
N ASP A 33 -9.34 3.02 2.65
CA ASP A 33 -9.31 4.20 1.78
C ASP A 33 -8.90 5.46 2.55
N ARG A 34 -9.42 5.65 3.77
CA ARG A 34 -9.03 6.76 4.63
C ARG A 34 -7.55 6.71 5.01
N VAL A 35 -6.97 5.53 5.21
CA VAL A 35 -5.53 5.37 5.47
C VAL A 35 -4.73 5.79 4.23
N VAL A 36 -5.14 5.33 3.05
CA VAL A 36 -4.51 5.67 1.78
C VAL A 36 -4.53 7.18 1.54
N GLU A 37 -5.67 7.85 1.74
CA GLU A 37 -5.78 9.30 1.56
C GLU A 37 -4.88 10.09 2.53
N ARG A 38 -4.73 9.60 3.78
CA ARG A 38 -3.77 10.18 4.73
C ARG A 38 -2.32 9.97 4.28
N LEU A 39 -1.99 8.79 3.74
CA LEU A 39 -0.66 8.50 3.20
C LEU A 39 -0.33 9.43 2.03
N LYS A 40 -1.25 9.58 1.05
CA LYS A 40 -1.09 10.53 -0.07
C LYS A 40 -0.85 11.94 0.43
N THR A 41 -1.73 12.45 1.30
CA THR A 41 -1.62 13.81 1.88
C THR A 41 -0.28 14.03 2.58
N ASN A 42 0.19 13.05 3.35
CA ASN A 42 1.46 13.16 4.08
C ASN A 42 2.69 13.05 3.16
N LEU A 43 2.59 12.27 2.08
CA LEU A 43 3.64 12.18 1.07
C LEU A 43 3.73 13.47 0.24
N ASP A 44 2.61 14.08 -0.12
CA ASP A 44 2.59 15.36 -0.82
C ASP A 44 3.24 16.46 0.02
N LYS A 45 2.91 16.52 1.32
CA LYS A 45 3.59 17.44 2.26
C LYS A 45 5.09 17.17 2.33
N TYR A 46 5.49 15.90 2.31
CA TYR A 46 6.91 15.51 2.32
C TYR A 46 7.63 15.97 1.05
N ASN A 47 7.01 15.76 -0.12
CA ASN A 47 7.54 16.19 -1.42
C ASN A 47 7.65 17.72 -1.51
N GLN A 48 6.64 18.45 -1.04
CA GLN A 48 6.60 19.92 -1.04
C GLN A 48 7.61 20.55 -0.08
N ALA A 49 8.00 19.85 0.98
CA ALA A 49 9.04 20.32 1.90
C ALA A 49 10.44 20.39 1.27
N GLY A 50 10.61 19.97 0.00
CA GLY A 50 11.84 20.16 -0.77
C GLY A 50 13.03 19.36 -0.26
N GLN A 51 12.81 18.31 0.52
CA GLN A 51 13.89 17.52 1.13
C GLN A 51 14.68 16.70 0.11
N LYS A 52 14.13 16.46 -1.08
CA LYS A 52 14.74 15.67 -2.16
C LYS A 52 14.53 16.37 -3.50
N ARG A 53 15.41 16.07 -4.47
CA ARG A 53 15.32 16.58 -5.86
C ARG A 53 14.27 15.85 -6.71
N TYR A 54 13.62 14.83 -6.15
CA TYR A 54 12.59 14.04 -6.80
C TYR A 54 11.34 13.99 -5.93
N ALA A 55 10.19 13.82 -6.56
CA ALA A 55 8.93 13.55 -5.87
C ALA A 55 8.78 12.04 -5.67
N LEU A 56 8.46 11.64 -4.45
CA LEU A 56 8.09 10.27 -4.13
C LEU A 56 6.60 10.03 -4.45
N SER A 57 6.30 8.82 -4.88
CA SER A 57 4.93 8.29 -5.03
C SER A 57 4.91 6.84 -4.56
N PHE A 58 3.72 6.26 -4.40
CA PHE A 58 3.56 4.87 -3.99
C PHE A 58 2.37 4.24 -4.72
N SER A 59 2.44 2.93 -4.91
CA SER A 59 1.33 2.10 -5.36
C SER A 59 0.82 1.25 -4.20
N TYR A 60 -0.43 0.83 -4.27
CA TYR A 60 -1.05 0.07 -3.19
C TYR A 60 -2.15 -0.86 -3.71
N GLY A 61 -2.36 -1.96 -3.01
CA GLY A 61 -3.49 -2.86 -3.17
C GLY A 61 -4.19 -3.05 -1.83
N ILE A 62 -5.53 -3.13 -1.86
CA ILE A 62 -6.36 -3.27 -0.65
C ILE A 62 -7.16 -4.55 -0.79
N VAL A 63 -7.09 -5.39 0.24
CA VAL A 63 -7.89 -6.61 0.37
C VAL A 63 -8.52 -6.64 1.76
N PHE A 64 -9.71 -7.21 1.85
CA PHE A 64 -10.43 -7.38 3.11
C PHE A 64 -10.35 -8.83 3.57
N TYR A 65 -10.06 -9.02 4.86
CA TYR A 65 -10.18 -10.32 5.48
C TYR A 65 -11.66 -10.59 5.80
N ASP A 66 -12.17 -11.70 5.28
CA ASP A 66 -13.47 -12.27 5.63
C ASP A 66 -13.26 -13.72 6.11
N ALA A 67 -13.61 -14.01 7.36
CA ALA A 67 -13.41 -15.34 7.95
C ALA A 67 -14.13 -16.48 7.20
N ASN A 68 -15.19 -16.18 6.44
CA ASN A 68 -15.96 -17.18 5.70
C ASN A 68 -15.48 -17.37 4.26
N LEU A 69 -14.84 -16.35 3.67
CA LEU A 69 -14.44 -16.34 2.25
C LEU A 69 -12.92 -16.43 2.06
N THR A 70 -12.14 -16.10 3.08
CA THR A 70 -10.68 -16.05 2.99
C THR A 70 -10.09 -17.44 3.15
N ALA A 71 -9.60 -18.01 2.05
CA ALA A 71 -9.01 -19.34 2.05
C ALA A 71 -7.67 -19.40 2.82
N SER A 72 -6.83 -18.38 2.69
CA SER A 72 -5.57 -18.27 3.44
C SER A 72 -4.99 -16.86 3.46
N VAL A 73 -4.10 -16.59 4.43
CA VAL A 73 -3.30 -15.34 4.47
C VAL A 73 -2.47 -15.18 3.18
N PHE A 74 -1.95 -16.28 2.63
CA PHE A 74 -1.21 -16.25 1.37
C PHE A 74 -2.08 -15.74 0.21
N SER A 75 -3.33 -16.20 0.10
CA SER A 75 -4.25 -15.74 -0.94
C SER A 75 -4.59 -14.26 -0.82
N LEU A 76 -4.74 -13.74 0.40
CA LEU A 76 -4.92 -12.30 0.63
C LEU A 76 -3.70 -11.50 0.18
N PHE A 77 -2.52 -11.98 0.55
CA PHE A 77 -1.28 -11.31 0.21
C PHE A 77 -1.08 -11.28 -1.32
N SER A 78 -1.25 -12.41 -2.00
CA SER A 78 -1.15 -12.48 -3.47
C SER A 78 -2.15 -11.56 -4.17
N GLU A 79 -3.38 -11.45 -3.65
CA GLU A 79 -4.37 -10.55 -4.23
C GLU A 79 -4.05 -9.07 -3.95
N ALA A 80 -3.55 -8.74 -2.76
CA ALA A 80 -3.11 -7.39 -2.43
C ALA A 80 -1.96 -6.95 -3.34
N ASP A 81 -1.00 -7.85 -3.58
CA ASP A 81 0.11 -7.61 -4.48
C ASP A 81 -0.36 -7.40 -5.94
N ARG A 82 -1.22 -8.29 -6.44
CA ARG A 82 -1.82 -8.15 -7.77
C ARG A 82 -2.52 -6.81 -7.95
N LEU A 83 -3.29 -6.37 -6.95
CA LEU A 83 -3.99 -5.08 -6.97
C LEU A 83 -3.01 -3.89 -6.90
N MET A 84 -1.92 -4.00 -6.14
CA MET A 84 -0.85 -3.01 -6.12
C MET A 84 -0.22 -2.86 -7.50
N TYR A 85 0.06 -3.98 -8.16
CA TYR A 85 0.64 -3.97 -9.50
C TYR A 85 -0.31 -3.35 -10.53
N VAL A 86 -1.62 -3.65 -10.47
CA VAL A 86 -2.63 -2.96 -11.28
C VAL A 86 -2.61 -1.45 -11.03
N ASN A 87 -2.56 -1.02 -9.76
CA ASN A 87 -2.46 0.39 -9.40
C ASN A 87 -1.19 1.05 -9.97
N LYS A 88 -0.05 0.36 -9.90
CA LYS A 88 1.24 0.80 -10.47
C LYS A 88 1.14 1.00 -11.98
N LYS A 89 0.57 0.04 -12.70
CA LYS A 89 0.36 0.14 -14.16
C LYS A 89 -0.51 1.33 -14.54
N LEU A 90 -1.60 1.56 -13.80
CA LEU A 90 -2.48 2.70 -14.04
C LEU A 90 -1.79 4.04 -13.79
N TYR A 91 -0.88 4.10 -12.82
CA TYR A 91 -0.20 5.33 -12.42
C TYR A 91 1.01 5.69 -13.29
N TYR A 92 1.82 4.70 -13.69
CA TYR A 92 3.08 4.92 -14.42
C TYR A 92 3.03 4.53 -15.91
N GLY A 93 1.94 3.94 -16.39
CA GLY A 93 1.83 3.39 -17.75
C GLY A 93 2.54 2.04 -17.92
N GLU A 94 2.40 1.41 -19.09
CA GLU A 94 2.99 0.08 -19.41
C GLU A 94 4.53 0.04 -19.42
N SER A 95 5.21 1.16 -19.17
CA SER A 95 6.67 1.27 -19.21
C SER A 95 7.42 0.76 -17.96
N VAL A 96 6.73 0.14 -17.00
CA VAL A 96 7.38 -0.48 -15.82
C VAL A 96 7.65 -1.95 -16.13
N PRO A 97 8.92 -2.38 -16.25
CA PRO A 97 9.25 -3.79 -16.49
C PRO A 97 8.80 -4.66 -15.32
N ASP A 98 8.38 -5.89 -15.63
CA ASP A 98 8.16 -6.95 -14.64
C ASP A 98 9.48 -7.25 -13.93
N SER A 99 9.66 -6.67 -12.75
CA SER A 99 10.74 -7.03 -11.84
C SER A 99 10.27 -8.14 -10.90
N GLU A 100 9.74 -9.23 -11.45
CA GLU A 100 9.60 -10.50 -10.74
C GLU A 100 9.85 -11.63 -11.74
N ASN A 101 11.12 -11.85 -12.02
CA ASN A 101 11.61 -13.14 -12.46
C ASN A 101 12.86 -13.42 -11.64
N GLU A 102 12.67 -13.70 -10.36
CA GLU A 102 13.71 -14.25 -9.49
C GLU A 102 13.30 -15.66 -9.07
N ALA A 103 13.96 -16.63 -9.73
CA ALA A 103 14.32 -17.99 -9.33
C ALA A 103 13.29 -18.89 -8.62
#